data_AF-A0A022XYS7-F1
#
_entry.id   AF-A0A022XYS7-F1
#
_cell.length_a   1.000
_cell.length_b   1.000
_cell.length_c   1.000
_cell.angle_alpha   90.00
_cell.angle_beta   90.00
_cell.angle_gamma   90.00
#
_symmetry.space_group_name_H-M   'P 1'
#
loop_
_entity.id
_entity.type
_entity.pdbx_description
1 polymer ?
#
loop_
_entity_poly.entity_id
_entity_poly.type
_entity_poly.pdbx_seq_one_letter_code
_entity_poly.pdbx_strand_id
1 'polypeptide(L)'
;MAGRAKQLPLELINACSNLFQSHIKAIVEGKNPHVTFPFKGIKLPRGTKEHCPFTDLEEVRNSVTIQFLGTPHGNITAHLFNDGTLKTSTMMHQENNRRREQEAGLLVEENKFPHLNQTPLRTQAYNRKMARIRNARDNSTWSIMKKQLEKATAEEEYNRFLQEQAEQRAKAAKK
;
A
#
# COMPACT_ATOMS: atom_id res chain seq x y z
N MET A 1 11.02 21.48 13.40
CA MET A 1 12.37 20.98 13.02
C MET A 1 12.37 19.47 13.19
N ALA A 2 12.28 18.71 12.10
CA ALA A 2 12.37 17.24 12.15
C ALA A 2 13.77 16.84 12.65
N GLY A 3 13.82 15.95 13.65
CA GLY A 3 15.06 15.60 14.35
C GLY A 3 16.07 14.88 13.45
N ARG A 4 17.36 15.27 13.55
CA ARG A 4 18.48 14.53 12.96
C ARG A 4 18.70 13.23 13.75
N ALA A 5 18.66 12.08 13.08
CA ALA A 5 19.05 10.81 13.70
C ALA A 5 20.55 10.79 14.04
N LYS A 6 20.90 10.37 15.26
CA LYS A 6 22.31 10.36 15.73
C LYS A 6 23.06 9.04 15.53
N GLN A 7 22.40 7.94 15.18
CA GLN A 7 23.07 6.66 14.98
C GLN A 7 22.31 5.79 13.98
N LEU A 8 22.88 5.66 12.79
CA LEU A 8 22.73 4.48 11.95
C LEU A 8 24.13 3.88 11.82
N PRO A 9 24.34 2.59 12.07
CA PRO A 9 25.59 1.95 11.64
C PRO A 9 25.65 2.11 10.11
N LEU A 10 26.60 2.89 9.60
CA LEU A 10 26.75 3.12 8.15
C LEU A 10 26.84 1.80 7.38
N GLU A 11 27.42 0.77 8.00
CA GLU A 11 27.49 -0.60 7.47
C GLU A 11 26.12 -1.20 7.15
N LEU A 12 25.11 -0.96 7.99
CA LEU A 12 23.76 -1.47 7.80
C LEU A 12 23.04 -0.75 6.65
N ILE A 13 23.33 0.54 6.44
CA ILE A 13 22.79 1.30 5.31
C ILE A 13 23.46 0.82 4.02
N ASN A 14 24.79 0.69 4.00
CA ASN A 14 25.55 0.31 2.82
C ASN A 14 25.21 -1.10 2.31
N ALA A 15 24.62 -1.95 3.15
CA ALA A 15 24.11 -3.26 2.76
C ALA A 15 22.68 -3.26 2.16
N CYS A 16 21.98 -2.12 2.14
CA CYS A 16 20.75 -1.93 1.34
C CYS A 16 21.09 -1.70 -0.14
N SER A 17 20.12 -1.87 -1.05
CA SER A 17 20.29 -1.42 -2.43
C SER A 17 20.46 0.10 -2.50
N ASN A 18 21.15 0.59 -3.54
CA ASN A 18 21.41 2.03 -3.74
C ASN A 18 20.13 2.89 -3.65
N LEU A 19 19.01 2.34 -4.11
CA LEU A 19 17.70 2.99 -4.05
C LEU A 19 17.25 3.22 -2.60
N PHE A 20 17.25 2.16 -1.77
CA PHE A 20 16.88 2.28 -0.36
C PHE A 20 17.89 3.08 0.45
N GLN A 21 19.18 3.02 0.12
CA GLN A 21 20.20 3.89 0.72
C GLN A 21 19.85 5.37 0.52
N SER A 22 19.50 5.75 -0.71
CA SER A 22 19.09 7.12 -1.04
C SER A 22 17.87 7.56 -0.22
N HIS A 23 16.84 6.71 -0.14
CA HIS A 23 15.63 7.01 0.63
C HIS A 23 15.89 7.12 2.13
N ILE A 24 16.69 6.22 2.71
CA ILE A 24 17.06 6.27 4.14
C ILE A 24 17.88 7.54 4.42
N LYS A 25 18.81 7.91 3.55
CA LYS A 25 19.56 9.16 3.66
C LYS A 25 18.65 10.37 3.63
N ALA A 26 17.70 10.43 2.71
CA ALA A 26 16.70 11.49 2.64
C ALA A 26 15.86 11.59 3.93
N ILE A 27 15.51 10.46 4.54
CA ILE A 27 14.80 10.43 5.83
C ILE A 27 15.66 11.04 6.95
N VAL A 28 16.92 10.61 7.07
CA VAL A 28 17.85 11.08 8.12
C VAL A 28 18.14 12.57 7.99
N GLU A 29 18.23 13.06 6.75
CA GLU A 29 18.41 14.48 6.44
C GLU A 29 17.13 15.31 6.62
N GLY A 30 15.99 14.69 6.94
CA GLY A 30 14.70 15.36 7.09
C GLY A 30 14.10 15.84 5.76
N LYS A 31 14.52 15.25 4.63
CA LYS A 31 14.08 15.59 3.27
C LYS A 31 12.98 14.68 2.73
N ASN A 32 12.70 13.54 3.38
CA ASN A 32 11.60 12.67 2.98
C ASN A 32 10.26 13.25 3.46
N PRO A 33 9.33 13.61 2.56
CA PRO A 33 8.07 14.27 2.93
C PRO A 33 7.09 13.36 3.66
N HIS A 34 7.31 12.04 3.63
CA HIS A 34 6.44 11.05 4.28
C HIS A 34 6.80 10.81 5.75
N VAL A 35 7.92 11.37 6.24
CA VAL A 35 8.28 11.35 7.65
C VAL A 35 7.97 12.70 8.27
N THR A 36 6.76 12.83 8.79
CA THR A 36 6.23 14.08 9.38
C THR A 36 6.41 14.17 10.90
N PHE A 37 7.06 13.18 11.50
CA PHE A 37 7.25 13.08 12.95
C PHE A 37 8.74 13.08 13.34
N PRO A 38 9.10 13.55 14.54
CA PRO A 38 10.48 13.50 15.01
C PRO A 38 10.86 12.08 15.46
N PHE A 39 12.14 11.74 15.28
CA PHE A 39 12.75 10.48 15.73
C PHE A 39 14.22 10.71 16.09
N LYS A 40 14.80 9.78 16.86
CA LYS A 40 16.20 9.84 17.33
C LYS A 40 17.15 8.93 16.54
N GLY A 41 16.61 7.89 15.91
CA GLY A 41 17.39 6.89 15.19
C GLY A 41 16.52 5.99 14.32
N ILE A 42 17.18 5.20 13.47
CA ILE A 42 16.52 4.21 12.59
C ILE A 42 17.21 2.87 12.79
N LYS A 43 16.43 1.79 12.78
CA LYS A 43 16.90 0.41 12.71
C LYS A 43 16.21 -0.32 11.55
N LEU A 44 16.86 -1.36 11.02
CA LEU A 44 16.28 -2.27 10.03
C LEU A 44 16.04 -3.64 10.68
N PRO A 45 14.93 -3.83 11.44
CA PRO A 45 14.72 -5.01 12.27
C PRO A 45 14.62 -6.33 11.49
N ARG A 46 14.34 -6.28 10.18
CA ARG A 46 14.28 -7.46 9.30
C ARG A 46 15.47 -7.56 8.34
N GLY A 47 16.55 -6.85 8.65
CA GLY A 47 17.72 -6.75 7.79
C GLY A 47 17.51 -5.82 6.59
N THR A 48 18.45 -5.88 5.65
CA THR A 48 18.56 -4.94 4.53
C THR A 48 17.97 -5.46 3.23
N LYS A 49 17.56 -6.74 3.21
CA LYS A 49 17.00 -7.39 2.03
C LYS A 49 15.60 -6.87 1.74
N GLU A 50 15.41 -6.41 0.51
CA GLU A 50 14.11 -6.03 -0.01
C GLU A 50 13.16 -7.23 0.03
N HIS A 51 11.92 -6.97 0.43
CA HIS A 51 10.88 -7.98 0.42
C HIS A 51 9.62 -7.47 -0.25
N CYS A 52 8.98 -8.37 -0.97
CA CYS A 52 7.61 -8.18 -1.40
C CYS A 52 6.69 -8.13 -0.17
N PRO A 53 5.66 -7.27 -0.17
CA PRO A 53 4.66 -7.19 0.87
C PRO A 53 3.71 -8.38 0.75
N PHE A 54 4.11 -9.54 1.27
CA PHE A 54 3.28 -10.74 1.28
C PHE A 54 1.96 -10.56 2.06
N THR A 55 1.90 -9.54 2.92
CA THR A 55 0.74 -9.21 3.74
C THR A 55 -0.27 -8.28 3.05
N ASP A 56 0.12 -7.60 1.96
CA ASP A 56 -0.80 -6.79 1.14
C ASP A 56 -0.74 -7.29 -0.31
N LEU A 57 -1.75 -8.08 -0.69
CA LEU A 57 -1.85 -8.65 -2.03
C LEU A 57 -2.09 -7.58 -3.10
N GLU A 58 -2.54 -6.39 -2.72
CA GLU A 58 -2.74 -5.26 -3.64
C GLU A 58 -1.49 -4.39 -3.78
N GLU A 59 -0.40 -4.70 -3.08
CA GLU A 59 0.83 -3.92 -3.12
C GLU A 59 1.83 -4.47 -4.15
N VAL A 60 2.38 -3.55 -4.96
CA VAL A 60 3.27 -3.85 -6.10
C VAL A 60 4.71 -3.41 -5.85
N ARG A 61 4.94 -2.64 -4.78
CA ARG A 61 6.26 -2.12 -4.40
C ARG A 61 7.00 -3.10 -3.51
N ASN A 62 8.31 -3.17 -3.67
CA ASN A 62 9.16 -3.80 -2.68
C ASN A 62 9.36 -2.84 -1.51
N SER A 63 9.58 -3.41 -0.33
CA SER A 63 9.86 -2.63 0.86
C SER A 63 11.03 -3.18 1.67
N VAL A 64 11.58 -2.33 2.52
CA VAL A 64 12.38 -2.72 3.68
C VAL A 64 11.64 -2.29 4.94
N THR A 65 11.73 -3.09 5.99
CA THR A 65 11.13 -2.73 7.28
C THR A 65 12.09 -1.81 8.01
N ILE A 66 11.63 -0.60 8.31
CA ILE A 66 12.35 0.38 9.11
C ILE A 66 11.64 0.58 10.45
N GLN A 67 12.42 0.77 11.50
CA GLN A 67 11.93 1.14 12.81
C GLN A 67 12.51 2.49 13.22
N PHE A 68 11.65 3.48 13.39
CA PHE A 68 11.99 4.78 13.93
C PHE A 68 12.04 4.69 15.46
N LEU A 69 13.17 5.09 16.04
CA LEU A 69 13.40 5.03 17.48
C LEU A 69 13.16 6.37 18.15
N GLY A 70 12.64 6.33 19.37
CA GLY A 70 12.50 7.54 20.20
C GLY A 70 11.58 8.59 19.60
N THR A 71 10.50 8.15 18.95
CA THR A 71 9.41 9.05 18.55
C THR A 71 8.55 9.41 19.78
N PRO A 72 7.69 10.44 19.71
CA PRO A 72 6.89 10.89 20.86
C PRO A 72 5.99 9.82 21.48
N HIS A 73 5.58 8.81 20.70
CA HIS A 73 4.65 7.76 21.13
C HIS A 73 5.30 6.37 21.20
N GLY A 74 6.62 6.32 21.33
CA GLY A 74 7.39 5.07 21.30
C GLY A 74 8.03 4.78 19.95
N ASN A 75 8.44 3.55 19.71
CA ASN A 75 9.06 3.18 18.44
C ASN A 75 8.00 2.96 17.36
N ILE A 76 8.22 3.47 16.15
CA ILE A 76 7.31 3.30 15.02
C ILE A 76 7.93 2.35 14.01
N THR A 77 7.24 1.25 13.71
CA THR A 77 7.62 0.33 12.63
C THR A 77 6.87 0.66 11.36
N ALA A 78 7.60 0.76 10.24
CA ALA A 78 7.06 1.07 8.93
C ALA A 78 7.73 0.28 7.81
N HIS A 79 7.01 0.11 6.72
CA HIS A 79 7.53 -0.32 5.44
C HIS A 79 7.96 0.92 4.65
N LEU A 80 9.26 1.05 4.42
CA LEU A 80 9.81 1.98 3.44
C LEU A 80 9.75 1.31 2.09
N PHE A 81 9.05 1.90 1.14
CA PHE A 81 8.94 1.39 -0.21
C PHE A 81 10.04 1.94 -1.11
N ASN A 82 10.28 1.24 -2.21
CA ASN A 82 11.28 1.59 -3.21
C ASN A 82 10.97 2.89 -3.97
N ASP A 83 9.76 3.44 -3.88
CA ASP A 83 9.40 4.79 -4.34
C ASP A 83 9.65 5.89 -3.27
N GLY A 84 10.14 5.52 -2.08
CA GLY A 84 10.43 6.44 -0.97
C GLY A 84 9.23 6.72 -0.05
N THR A 85 8.04 6.21 -0.39
CA THR A 85 6.86 6.32 0.46
C THR A 85 6.94 5.38 1.66
N LEU A 86 6.12 5.66 2.67
CA LEU A 86 6.08 4.91 3.91
C LEU A 86 4.66 4.47 4.24
N LYS A 87 4.50 3.22 4.69
CA LYS A 87 3.29 2.77 5.40
C LYS A 87 3.68 2.21 6.76
N THR A 88 3.10 2.74 7.82
CA THR A 88 3.20 2.11 9.15
C THR A 88 2.35 0.84 9.18
N SER A 89 2.63 -0.07 10.11
CA SER A 89 1.76 -1.24 10.33
C SER A 89 0.31 -0.83 10.59
N THR A 90 0.09 0.27 11.32
CA THR A 90 -1.24 0.84 11.57
C THR A 90 -1.94 1.24 10.27
N MET A 91 -1.25 1.94 9.36
CA MET A 91 -1.83 2.33 8.06
C MET A 91 -2.22 1.11 7.23
N MET A 92 -1.38 0.06 7.23
CA MET A 92 -1.70 -1.19 6.52
C MET A 92 -2.92 -1.90 7.12
N HIS A 93 -3.05 -1.93 8.45
CA HIS A 93 -4.23 -2.48 9.11
C HIS A 93 -5.50 -1.68 8.81
N GLN A 94 -5.42 -0.35 8.86
CA GLN A 94 -6.54 0.53 8.51
C GLN A 94 -6.99 0.34 7.07
N GLU A 95 -6.04 0.23 6.14
CA GLU A 95 -6.33 -0.03 4.72
C GLU A 95 -7.03 -1.38 4.54
N ASN A 96 -6.55 -2.44 5.20
CA ASN A 96 -7.18 -3.75 5.16
C ASN A 96 -8.59 -3.75 5.77
N ASN A 97 -8.80 -3.05 6.88
CA ASN A 97 -10.12 -2.93 7.51
C ASN A 97 -11.09 -2.18 6.59
N ARG A 98 -10.66 -1.06 6.00
CA ARG A 98 -11.46 -0.31 5.02
C ARG A 98 -11.89 -1.16 3.83
N ARG A 99 -10.99 -2.00 3.29
CA ARG A 99 -11.31 -2.93 2.18
C ARG A 99 -12.36 -3.96 2.60
N ARG A 100 -12.26 -4.51 3.82
CA ARG A 100 -13.25 -5.46 4.37
C ARG A 100 -14.62 -4.82 4.59
N GLU A 101 -14.64 -3.61 5.14
CA GLU A 101 -15.88 -2.85 5.35
C GLU A 101 -16.56 -2.51 4.02
N GLN A 102 -15.78 -2.10 3.01
CA GLN A 102 -16.28 -1.85 1.67
C GLN A 102 -16.90 -3.11 1.05
N GLU A 103 -16.23 -4.26 1.15
CA GLU A 103 -16.73 -5.54 0.64
C GLU A 103 -18.06 -5.93 1.32
N ALA A 104 -18.12 -5.82 2.65
CA ALA A 104 -19.33 -6.10 3.42
C ALA A 104 -20.47 -5.16 3.03
N GLY A 105 -20.19 -3.86 2.87
CA GLY A 105 -21.17 -2.87 2.43
C GLY A 105 -21.71 -3.16 1.03
N LEU A 106 -20.84 -3.52 0.08
CA LEU A 106 -21.24 -3.91 -1.27
C LEU A 106 -22.16 -5.13 -1.25
N LEU A 107 -21.84 -6.16 -0.47
CA LEU A 107 -22.68 -7.35 -0.32
C LEU A 107 -24.07 -7.00 0.24
N VAL A 108 -24.14 -6.14 1.25
CA VAL A 108 -25.41 -5.66 1.82
C VAL A 108 -26.25 -4.93 0.76
N GLU A 109 -25.65 -4.05 -0.03
CA GLU A 109 -26.37 -3.35 -1.10
C GLU A 109 -26.80 -4.27 -2.23
N GLU A 110 -25.97 -5.24 -2.61
CA GLU A 110 -26.30 -6.24 -3.64
C GLU A 110 -27.48 -7.14 -3.21
N ASN A 111 -27.50 -7.55 -1.94
CA ASN A 111 -28.55 -8.42 -1.40
C ASN A 111 -29.94 -7.76 -1.39
N LYS A 112 -30.04 -6.43 -1.47
CA LYS A 112 -31.32 -5.72 -1.63
C LYS A 112 -31.92 -5.92 -3.03
N PHE A 113 -31.11 -6.28 -4.03
CA PHE A 113 -31.52 -6.42 -5.43
C PHE A 113 -31.05 -7.75 -6.02
N PRO A 114 -31.51 -8.91 -5.49
CA PRO A 114 -31.00 -10.22 -5.89
C PRO A 114 -31.19 -10.52 -7.38
N HIS A 115 -32.25 -9.97 -8.00
CA HIS A 115 -32.53 -10.11 -9.43
C HIS A 115 -31.47 -9.45 -10.34
N LEU A 116 -30.64 -8.53 -9.84
CA LEU A 116 -29.55 -7.93 -10.61
C LEU A 116 -28.30 -8.83 -10.67
N ASN A 117 -28.22 -9.88 -9.84
CA ASN A 117 -27.14 -10.85 -9.83
C ASN A 117 -25.72 -10.22 -9.81
N GLN A 118 -25.53 -9.19 -8.98
CA GLN A 118 -24.34 -8.34 -9.03
C GLN A 118 -23.11 -8.94 -8.35
N THR A 119 -23.28 -9.73 -7.29
CA THR A 119 -22.16 -10.31 -6.52
C THR A 119 -21.23 -11.19 -7.37
N PRO A 120 -21.71 -12.13 -8.22
CA PRO A 120 -20.82 -12.91 -9.08
C PRO A 120 -20.07 -12.04 -10.10
N LEU A 121 -20.74 -11.03 -10.68
CA LEU A 121 -20.13 -10.12 -11.65
C LEU A 121 -19.03 -9.26 -11.00
N ARG A 122 -19.28 -8.76 -9.79
CA ARG A 122 -18.30 -8.02 -9.00
C ARG A 122 -17.12 -8.89 -8.60
N THR A 123 -17.36 -10.13 -8.20
CA THR A 123 -16.30 -11.10 -7.88
C THR A 123 -15.39 -11.33 -9.09
N GLN A 124 -15.95 -11.48 -10.29
CA GLN A 124 -15.16 -11.59 -11.52
C GLN A 124 -14.38 -10.30 -11.82
N ALA A 125 -14.98 -9.12 -11.64
CA ALA A 125 -14.30 -7.84 -11.83
C ALA A 125 -13.14 -7.67 -10.83
N TYR A 126 -13.33 -8.03 -9.56
CA TYR A 126 -12.29 -8.02 -8.55
C TYR A 126 -11.14 -8.96 -8.91
N ASN A 127 -11.45 -10.18 -9.37
CA ASN A 127 -10.43 -11.14 -9.81
C ASN A 127 -9.62 -10.62 -11.00
N ARG A 128 -10.24 -9.92 -11.95
CA ARG A 128 -9.53 -9.24 -13.05
C ARG A 128 -8.59 -8.15 -12.53
N LYS A 129 -9.05 -7.31 -11.58
CA LYS A 129 -8.20 -6.31 -10.90
C LYS A 129 -6.98 -6.98 -10.26
N MET A 130 -7.21 -8.02 -9.47
CA MET A 130 -6.14 -8.72 -8.76
C MET A 130 -5.16 -9.44 -9.68
N ALA A 131 -5.63 -9.98 -10.80
CA ALA A 131 -4.75 -10.58 -11.80
C ALA A 131 -3.81 -9.53 -12.41
N ARG A 132 -4.31 -8.33 -12.74
CA ARG A 132 -3.47 -7.23 -13.24
C ARG A 132 -2.44 -6.79 -12.21
N ILE A 133 -2.85 -6.61 -10.95
CA ILE A 133 -1.93 -6.23 -9.86
C ILE A 133 -0.85 -7.29 -9.67
N ARG A 134 -1.21 -8.58 -9.66
CA ARG A 134 -0.25 -9.68 -9.56
C ARG A 134 0.75 -9.68 -10.70
N ASN A 135 0.26 -9.55 -11.95
CA ASN A 135 1.13 -9.48 -13.12
C ASN A 135 2.09 -8.29 -13.04
N ALA A 136 1.63 -7.12 -12.62
CA ALA A 136 2.48 -5.95 -12.44
C ALA A 136 3.54 -6.18 -11.35
N ARG A 137 3.16 -6.76 -10.22
CA ARG A 137 4.06 -7.07 -9.11
C ARG A 137 5.17 -8.03 -9.55
N ASP A 138 4.79 -9.13 -10.19
CA ASP A 138 5.69 -10.24 -10.51
C ASP A 138 6.55 -9.95 -11.76
N ASN A 139 6.24 -8.88 -12.51
CA ASN A 139 7.02 -8.44 -13.66
C ASN A 139 8.36 -7.81 -13.22
N SER A 140 9.48 -8.44 -13.54
CA SER A 140 10.83 -7.97 -13.17
C SER A 140 11.42 -6.89 -14.09
N THR A 141 10.84 -6.68 -15.28
CA THR A 141 11.35 -5.71 -16.26
C THR A 141 10.70 -4.33 -16.12
N TRP A 142 9.58 -4.24 -15.40
CA TRP A 142 8.86 -2.99 -15.21
C TRP A 142 9.45 -2.13 -14.08
N SER A 143 9.56 -0.83 -14.37
CA SER A 143 9.86 0.16 -13.33
C SER A 143 8.74 0.23 -12.30
N ILE A 144 9.06 0.66 -11.09
CA ILE A 144 8.06 0.81 -10.01
C ILE A 144 6.95 1.78 -10.39
N MET A 145 7.30 2.86 -11.11
CA MET A 145 6.32 3.80 -11.64
C MET A 145 5.32 3.10 -12.59
N LYS A 146 5.81 2.23 -13.49
CA LYS A 146 4.93 1.46 -14.38
C LYS A 146 4.05 0.49 -13.60
N LYS A 147 4.60 -0.21 -12.59
CA LYS A 147 3.81 -1.10 -11.72
C LYS A 147 2.70 -0.36 -10.97
N GLN A 148 3.02 0.81 -10.43
CA GLN A 148 2.05 1.68 -9.74
C GLN A 148 0.97 2.20 -10.69
N LEU A 149 1.34 2.60 -11.90
CA LEU A 149 0.38 3.00 -12.93
C LEU A 149 -0.60 1.87 -13.26
N GLU A 150 -0.10 0.65 -13.48
CA GLU A 150 -0.95 -0.51 -13.78
C GLU A 150 -1.87 -0.90 -12.62
N LYS A 151 -1.38 -0.78 -11.39
CA LYS A 151 -2.22 -0.92 -10.19
C LYS A 151 -3.34 0.12 -10.20
N ALA A 152 -3.00 1.40 -10.38
CA ALA A 152 -3.96 2.49 -10.36
C ALA A 152 -5.03 2.33 -11.47
N THR A 153 -4.63 1.96 -12.69
CA THR A 153 -5.56 1.69 -13.78
C THR A 153 -6.50 0.51 -13.45
N ALA A 154 -5.98 -0.57 -12.88
CA ALA A 154 -6.80 -1.71 -12.48
C ALA A 154 -7.81 -1.35 -11.38
N GLU A 155 -7.40 -0.52 -10.41
CA GLU A 155 -8.28 0.00 -9.36
C GLU A 155 -9.36 0.94 -9.92
N GLU A 156 -9.01 1.82 -10.85
CA GLU A 156 -9.96 2.73 -11.52
C GLU A 156 -11.02 1.96 -12.32
N GLU A 157 -10.62 0.96 -13.10
CA GLU A 157 -11.54 0.10 -13.85
C GLU A 157 -12.53 -0.62 -12.93
N TYR A 158 -12.04 -1.15 -11.80
CA TYR A 158 -12.89 -1.79 -10.81
C TYR A 158 -13.84 -0.79 -10.15
N ASN A 159 -13.37 0.41 -9.80
CA ASN A 159 -14.20 1.45 -9.21
C ASN A 159 -15.29 1.93 -10.17
N ARG A 160 -14.99 2.07 -11.47
CA ARG A 160 -15.99 2.38 -12.49
C ARG A 160 -17.05 1.28 -12.58
N PHE A 161 -16.63 0.02 -12.58
CA PHE A 161 -17.56 -1.11 -12.54
C PHE A 161 -18.49 -1.07 -11.30
N LEU A 162 -17.95 -0.71 -10.12
CA LEU A 162 -18.76 -0.54 -8.90
C LEU A 162 -19.77 0.61 -9.01
N GLN A 163 -19.40 1.72 -9.67
CA GLN A 163 -20.30 2.84 -9.93
C GLN A 163 -21.45 2.42 -10.86
N GLU A 164 -21.15 1.72 -11.95
CA GLU A 164 -22.17 1.19 -12.87
C GLU A 164 -23.17 0.26 -12.14
N GLN A 165 -22.68 -0.61 -11.25
CA GLN A 165 -23.57 -1.45 -10.44
C GLN A 165 -24.43 -0.63 -9.47
N ALA A 166 -23.86 0.42 -8.86
CA ALA A 166 -24.62 1.32 -8.00
C ALA A 166 -25.73 2.06 -8.76
N GLU A 167 -25.46 2.50 -9.99
CA GLU A 167 -26.47 3.13 -10.85
C GLU A 167 -27.60 2.16 -11.24
N GLN A 168 -27.27 0.89 -11.51
CA GLN A 168 -28.27 -0.14 -11.78
C GLN A 168 -29.20 -0.35 -10.58
N ARG A 169 -28.64 -0.42 -9.37
CA ARG A 169 -29.43 -0.48 -8.12
C ARG A 169 -30.30 0.75 -7.93
N ALA A 170 -29.76 1.95 -8.18
CA ALA A 170 -30.51 3.20 -8.09
C ALA A 170 -31.67 3.26 -9.10
N LYS A 171 -31.50 2.69 -10.30
CA LYS A 171 -32.58 2.56 -11.29
C LYS A 171 -33.62 1.53 -10.86
N ALA A 172 -33.20 0.40 -10.29
CA ALA A 172 -34.10 -0.63 -9.78
C ALA A 172 -34.94 -0.14 -8.60
N ALA A 173 -34.38 0.69 -7.72
CA ALA A 173 -35.08 1.26 -6.56
C ALA A 173 -36.16 2.30 -6.92
N LYS A 174 -36.16 2.83 -8.15
CA LYS A 174 -37.16 3.79 -8.64
C LYS A 174 -38.35 3.12 -9.33
N LYS A 175 -38.30 1.81 -9.52
CA LYS A 175 -39.40 1.00 -10.07
C LYS A 175 -40.19 0.39 -8.93
#